data_AF-A0A1G5A6V8-F1
#
_entry.id   AF-A0A1G5A6V8-F1
#
_cell.length_a   1.000
_cell.length_b   1.000
_cell.length_c   1.000
_cell.angle_alpha   90.00
_cell.angle_beta   90.00
_cell.angle_gamma   90.00
#
_symmetry.space_group_name_H-M   'P 1'
#
loop_
_entity.id
_entity.type
_entity.pdbx_description
1 polymer ?
#
loop_
_entity_poly.entity_id
_entity_poly.type
_entity_poly.pdbx_seq_one_letter_code
_entity_poly.pdbx_strand_id
1 'polypeptide(L)'
;MTASKLLSAVAVALLAAAGSAHAETYEGVHQLTSAASRADVSSQAVVAAHSANPYATGANSGPAPVFVSSTSRAAVRSEAVAAAHSADPYAEGASSGVAPIVASSVDRAAVRAAARAAAHGDAMPL
;
A
#
# COMPACT_ATOMS: atom_id res chain seq x y z
N MET A 1 81.98 -58.42 11.36
CA MET A 1 80.98 -57.34 11.56
C MET A 1 80.55 -57.40 13.03
N THR A 2 80.50 -56.27 13.76
CA THR A 2 80.22 -56.27 15.22
C THR A 2 78.73 -56.06 15.52
N ALA A 3 78.24 -56.60 16.63
CA ALA A 3 76.83 -56.53 17.03
C ALA A 3 76.26 -55.09 17.06
N SER A 4 77.08 -54.11 17.47
CA SER A 4 76.70 -52.69 17.50
C SER A 4 76.39 -52.12 16.11
N LYS A 5 77.07 -52.59 15.05
CA LYS A 5 76.80 -52.17 13.67
C LYS A 5 75.47 -52.73 13.16
N LEU A 6 75.12 -53.96 13.56
CA LEU A 6 73.81 -54.55 13.24
C LEU A 6 72.69 -53.84 13.99
N LEU A 7 72.86 -53.56 15.29
CA LEU A 7 71.85 -52.83 16.06
C LEU A 7 71.61 -51.42 15.52
N SER A 8 72.67 -50.70 15.14
CA SER A 8 72.55 -49.38 14.54
C SER A 8 71.83 -49.43 13.19
N ALA A 9 72.15 -50.41 12.34
CA ALA A 9 71.46 -50.58 11.06
C ALA A 9 69.96 -50.92 11.25
N VAL A 10 69.63 -51.77 12.22
CA VAL A 10 68.24 -52.10 12.55
C VAL A 10 67.50 -50.89 13.11
N ALA A 11 68.12 -50.11 14.00
CA ALA A 11 67.51 -48.90 14.55
C ALA A 11 67.22 -47.85 13.45
N VAL A 12 68.15 -47.67 12.51
CA VAL A 12 67.95 -46.77 11.35
C VAL A 12 66.87 -47.31 10.42
N ALA A 13 66.82 -48.62 10.16
CA ALA A 13 65.78 -49.23 9.33
C ALA A 13 64.38 -49.11 9.97
N LEU A 14 64.27 -49.29 11.29
CA LEU A 14 63.02 -49.12 12.03
C LEU A 14 62.56 -47.66 12.04
N LEU A 15 63.49 -46.71 12.22
CA LEU A 15 63.17 -45.28 12.17
C LEU A 15 62.75 -44.84 10.76
N ALA A 16 63.38 -45.38 9.73
CA ALA A 16 63.00 -45.13 8.34
C ALA A 16 61.62 -45.74 7.99
N ALA A 17 61.30 -46.92 8.53
CA ALA A 17 59.99 -47.55 8.37
C ALA A 17 58.88 -46.80 9.13
N ALA A 18 59.18 -46.22 10.29
CA ALA A 18 58.24 -45.43 11.08
C ALA A 18 58.09 -43.97 10.57
N GLY A 19 59.07 -43.47 9.83
CA GLY A 19 59.10 -42.11 9.27
C GLY A 19 58.36 -41.95 7.94
N SER A 20 57.33 -42.76 7.68
CA SER A 20 56.51 -42.60 6.48
C SER A 20 55.96 -41.18 6.43
N ALA A 21 56.37 -40.42 5.41
CA ALA A 21 55.84 -39.10 5.13
C ALA A 21 54.32 -39.21 4.99
N HIS A 22 53.59 -38.73 6.00
CA HIS A 22 52.14 -38.60 5.93
C HIS A 22 51.84 -37.46 4.96
N ALA A 23 51.66 -37.80 3.68
CA ALA A 23 50.99 -36.89 2.76
C ALA A 23 49.58 -36.66 3.32
N GLU A 24 49.19 -35.40 3.50
CA GLU A 24 47.81 -35.06 3.81
C GLU A 24 46.92 -35.78 2.78
N THR A 25 46.11 -36.72 3.25
CA THR A 25 45.24 -37.47 2.36
C THR A 25 44.15 -36.52 1.93
N TYR A 26 44.19 -36.09 0.67
CA TYR A 26 43.12 -35.29 0.10
C TYR A 26 41.87 -36.18 0.00
N GLU A 27 40.92 -35.97 0.92
CA GLU A 27 39.63 -36.67 1.02
C GLU A 27 38.68 -36.37 -0.17
N GLY A 28 39.13 -35.61 -1.16
CA GLY A 28 38.30 -35.13 -2.24
C GLY A 28 37.38 -33.98 -1.82
N VAL A 29 36.49 -33.60 -2.74
CA VAL A 29 35.39 -32.68 -2.41
C VAL A 29 34.29 -33.50 -1.73
N HIS A 30 34.03 -33.21 -0.46
CA HIS A 30 32.88 -33.80 0.24
C HIS A 30 31.59 -33.40 -0.47
N GLN A 31 30.81 -34.41 -0.84
CA GLN A 31 29.52 -34.18 -1.48
C GLN A 31 28.57 -33.51 -0.50
N LEU A 32 27.99 -32.37 -0.89
CA LEU A 32 26.93 -31.75 -0.13
C LEU A 32 25.67 -32.63 -0.23
N THR A 33 25.37 -33.36 0.84
CA THR A 33 24.08 -34.02 0.99
C THR A 33 23.07 -32.98 1.47
N SER A 34 22.15 -32.58 0.59
CA SER A 34 20.99 -31.79 1.00
C SER A 34 20.13 -32.62 1.95
N ALA A 35 19.86 -32.11 3.15
CA ALA A 35 19.00 -32.77 4.13
C ALA A 35 17.53 -32.85 3.66
N ALA A 36 17.10 -31.94 2.78
CA ALA A 36 15.75 -31.88 2.23
C ALA A 36 15.71 -32.36 0.77
N SER A 37 14.63 -33.03 0.39
CA SER A 37 14.40 -33.40 -1.01
C SER A 37 13.99 -32.17 -1.84
N ARG A 38 14.16 -32.25 -3.17
CA ARG A 38 13.69 -31.18 -4.08
C ARG A 38 12.19 -30.94 -3.99
N ALA A 39 11.41 -31.98 -3.71
CA ALA A 39 9.96 -31.87 -3.56
C ALA A 39 9.59 -31.13 -2.26
N ASP A 40 10.33 -31.39 -1.18
CA ASP A 40 10.11 -30.68 0.08
C ASP A 40 10.43 -29.19 -0.09
N VAL A 41 11.56 -28.86 -0.71
CA VAL A 41 11.95 -27.47 -0.99
C VAL A 41 10.94 -26.77 -1.89
N SER A 42 10.42 -27.44 -2.93
CA SER A 42 9.41 -26.83 -3.81
C SER A 42 8.10 -26.56 -3.06
N SER A 43 7.65 -27.49 -2.22
CA SER A 43 6.46 -27.29 -1.40
C SER A 43 6.63 -26.12 -0.41
N GLN A 44 7.78 -26.03 0.25
CA GLN A 44 8.11 -24.94 1.17
C GLN A 44 8.21 -23.59 0.44
N ALA A 45 8.78 -23.57 -0.76
CA ALA A 45 8.89 -22.35 -1.57
C ALA A 45 7.51 -21.81 -1.96
N VAL A 46 6.56 -22.68 -2.32
CA VAL A 46 5.18 -22.27 -2.62
C VAL A 46 4.50 -21.67 -1.39
N VAL A 47 4.67 -22.28 -0.21
CA VAL A 47 4.13 -21.75 1.05
C VAL A 47 4.74 -20.39 1.36
N ALA A 48 6.05 -20.26 1.27
CA ALA A 48 6.75 -19.00 1.53
C ALA A 48 6.29 -17.88 0.58
N ALA A 49 6.12 -18.18 -0.72
CA ALA A 49 5.68 -17.21 -1.71
C ALA A 49 4.26 -16.67 -1.47
N HIS A 50 3.38 -17.45 -0.86
CA HIS A 50 2.01 -17.04 -0.54
C HIS A 50 1.84 -16.52 0.90
N SER A 51 2.89 -16.64 1.73
CA SER A 51 2.86 -16.16 3.10
C SER A 51 2.90 -14.63 3.16
N ALA A 52 2.32 -14.06 4.21
CA ALA A 52 2.41 -12.63 4.44
C ALA A 52 3.87 -12.22 4.66
N ASN A 53 4.33 -11.17 3.97
CA ASN A 53 5.65 -10.61 4.18
C ASN A 53 5.61 -9.66 5.40
N PRO A 54 6.22 -10.02 6.55
CA PRO A 54 6.17 -9.19 7.76
C PRO A 54 6.96 -7.88 7.65
N TYR A 55 7.80 -7.74 6.61
CA TYR A 55 8.63 -6.55 6.38
C TYR A 55 8.15 -5.73 5.18
N ALA A 56 7.01 -6.09 4.59
CA ALA A 56 6.46 -5.33 3.49
C ALA A 56 5.98 -3.95 3.97
N THR A 57 6.43 -2.90 3.29
CA THR A 57 6.06 -1.50 3.58
C THR A 57 5.59 -0.79 2.31
N GLY A 58 4.83 0.30 2.49
CA GLY A 58 4.29 1.09 1.38
C GLY A 58 3.45 0.23 0.43
N ALA A 59 3.74 0.36 -0.87
CA ALA A 59 3.05 -0.37 -1.95
C ALA A 59 3.18 -1.90 -1.86
N ASN A 60 4.16 -2.42 -1.11
CA ASN A 60 4.36 -3.85 -0.95
C ASN A 60 3.53 -4.45 0.18
N SER A 61 2.92 -3.64 1.06
CA SER A 61 2.22 -4.08 2.29
C SER A 61 0.92 -4.86 2.05
N GLY A 62 0.65 -5.24 0.79
CA GLY A 62 -0.63 -5.81 0.39
C GLY A 62 -1.71 -4.75 0.15
N PRO A 63 -2.97 -5.17 0.01
CA PRO A 63 -4.08 -4.28 -0.29
C PRO A 63 -4.24 -3.24 0.82
N ALA A 64 -4.37 -1.97 0.44
CA ALA A 64 -4.72 -0.92 1.40
C ALA A 64 -6.06 -1.27 2.08
N PRO A 65 -6.18 -1.06 3.40
CA PRO A 65 -7.45 -1.25 4.08
C PRO A 65 -8.50 -0.35 3.43
N VAL A 66 -9.66 -0.92 3.15
CA VAL A 66 -10.79 -0.16 2.62
C VAL A 66 -11.26 0.78 3.73
N PHE A 67 -11.12 2.09 3.51
CA PHE A 67 -11.72 3.09 4.38
C PHE A 67 -13.24 3.04 4.24
N VAL A 68 -13.89 2.31 5.14
CA VAL A 68 -15.35 2.33 5.27
C VAL A 68 -15.70 3.57 6.09
N SER A 69 -16.29 4.58 5.45
CA SER A 69 -16.83 5.72 6.19
C SER A 69 -17.88 5.24 7.19
N SER A 70 -17.81 5.71 8.43
CA SER A 70 -18.83 5.46 9.45
C SER A 70 -20.16 6.17 9.14
N THR A 71 -20.14 7.13 8.22
CA THR A 71 -21.30 7.92 7.83
C THR A 71 -21.90 7.39 6.52
N SER A 72 -23.21 7.22 6.50
CA SER A 72 -23.93 6.83 5.29
C SER A 72 -23.88 7.95 4.23
N ARG A 73 -23.87 7.56 2.94
CA ARG A 73 -23.97 8.52 1.83
C ARG A 73 -25.24 9.38 1.89
N ALA A 74 -26.32 8.86 2.47
CA ALA A 74 -27.56 9.61 2.65
C ALA A 74 -27.37 10.74 3.67
N ALA A 75 -26.71 10.47 4.80
CA ALA A 75 -26.41 11.46 5.81
C ALA A 75 -25.49 12.58 5.27
N VAL A 76 -24.41 12.24 4.54
CA VAL A 76 -23.54 13.26 3.89
C VAL A 76 -24.35 14.16 2.96
N ARG A 77 -25.23 13.58 2.14
CA ARG A 77 -26.05 14.37 1.20
C ARG A 77 -27.01 15.30 1.94
N SER A 78 -27.66 14.81 3.00
CA SER A 78 -28.55 15.63 3.82
C SER A 78 -27.82 16.81 4.45
N GLU A 79 -26.63 16.57 5.00
CA GLU A 79 -25.80 17.61 5.61
C GLU A 79 -25.30 18.64 4.58
N ALA A 80 -24.88 18.18 3.40
CA ALA A 80 -24.45 19.06 2.32
C ALA A 80 -25.58 19.98 1.83
N VAL A 81 -26.82 19.48 1.73
CA VAL A 81 -27.98 20.30 1.37
C VAL A 81 -28.28 21.32 2.47
N ALA A 82 -28.25 20.91 3.74
CA ALA A 82 -28.45 21.82 4.86
C ALA A 82 -27.39 22.95 4.88
N ALA A 83 -26.12 22.60 4.65
CA ALA A 83 -25.04 23.57 4.57
C ALA A 83 -25.19 24.53 3.37
N ALA A 84 -25.60 24.02 2.20
CA ALA A 84 -25.81 24.85 1.01
C ALA A 84 -26.99 25.83 1.17
N HIS A 85 -27.97 25.49 2.01
CA HIS A 85 -29.10 26.36 2.33
C HIS A 85 -28.87 27.22 3.59
N SER A 86 -27.72 27.06 4.24
CA SER A 86 -27.37 27.89 5.40
C SER A 86 -27.13 29.34 4.96
N ALA A 87 -27.37 30.27 5.88
CA ALA A 87 -27.02 31.66 5.68
C ALA A 87 -25.51 31.79 5.42
N ASP A 88 -25.14 32.59 4.43
CA ASP A 88 -23.75 32.94 4.15
C ASP A 88 -23.27 33.93 5.22
N PRO A 89 -22.28 33.56 6.06
CA PRO A 89 -21.81 34.41 7.16
C PRO A 89 -21.08 35.68 6.70
N TYR A 90 -20.75 35.80 5.40
CA TYR A 90 -20.09 36.98 4.82
C TYR A 90 -20.98 37.75 3.85
N ALA A 91 -22.25 37.39 3.74
CA ALA A 91 -23.13 38.03 2.77
C ALA A 91 -23.64 39.39 3.29
N GLU A 92 -23.15 40.45 2.66
CA GLU A 92 -23.54 41.83 2.90
C GLU A 92 -24.59 42.29 1.86
N GLY A 93 -25.74 42.80 2.31
CA GLY A 93 -26.77 43.37 1.44
C GLY A 93 -27.53 42.33 0.59
N ALA A 94 -27.62 42.56 -0.73
CA ALA A 94 -28.48 41.78 -1.65
C ALA A 94 -28.08 40.30 -1.82
N SER A 95 -26.93 39.89 -1.31
CA SER A 95 -26.46 38.49 -1.33
C SER A 95 -26.78 37.71 -0.05
N SER A 96 -27.39 38.34 0.98
CA SER A 96 -27.63 37.74 2.31
C SER A 96 -28.65 36.59 2.33
N GLY A 97 -29.37 36.36 1.22
CA GLY A 97 -30.23 35.20 1.07
C GLY A 97 -31.11 35.26 -0.17
N VAL A 98 -31.92 34.22 -0.37
CA VAL A 98 -33.02 34.26 -1.35
C VAL A 98 -34.01 35.31 -0.86
N ALA A 99 -34.19 36.38 -1.64
CA ALA A 99 -35.17 37.41 -1.33
C ALA A 99 -36.53 36.73 -1.07
N PRO A 100 -37.20 37.01 0.07
CA PRO A 100 -38.49 36.41 0.34
C PRO A 100 -39.42 36.74 -0.83
N ILE A 101 -40.16 35.75 -1.30
CA ILE A 101 -41.26 35.99 -2.24
C ILE A 101 -42.26 36.83 -1.45
N VAL A 102 -42.16 38.15 -1.58
CA VAL A 102 -43.17 39.08 -1.10
C VAL A 102 -44.41 38.73 -1.91
N ALA A 103 -45.41 38.14 -1.26
CA ALA A 103 -46.70 37.88 -1.87
C ALA A 103 -47.30 39.23 -2.27
N SER A 104 -47.03 39.64 -3.51
CA SER A 104 -47.66 40.82 -4.08
C SER A 104 -49.16 40.57 -4.11
N SER A 105 -49.94 41.50 -3.56
CA SER A 105 -51.39 41.54 -3.72
C SER A 105 -51.80 41.88 -5.16
N VAL A 106 -50.84 42.25 -6.01
CA VAL A 106 -51.08 42.57 -7.41
C VAL A 106 -51.15 41.28 -8.22
N ASP A 107 -52.26 41.13 -8.95
CA ASP A 107 -52.45 40.01 -9.85
C ASP A 107 -51.28 39.88 -10.85
N ARG A 108 -50.72 38.68 -10.92
CA ARG A 108 -49.56 38.36 -11.76
C ARG A 108 -49.88 38.52 -13.24
N ALA A 109 -51.13 38.29 -13.65
CA ALA A 109 -51.52 38.49 -15.04
C ALA A 109 -51.54 39.97 -15.41
N ALA A 110 -52.04 40.83 -14.52
CA ALA A 110 -51.97 42.29 -14.67
C ALA A 110 -50.52 42.80 -14.81
N VAL A 111 -49.58 42.32 -13.97
CA VAL A 111 -48.15 42.68 -14.07
C VAL A 111 -47.56 42.30 -15.42
N ARG A 112 -47.89 41.10 -15.92
CA ARG A 112 -47.40 40.63 -17.23
C ARG A 112 -48.03 41.39 -18.39
N ALA A 113 -49.28 41.84 -18.27
CA ALA A 113 -49.92 42.70 -19.26
C ALA A 113 -49.24 44.07 -19.31
N ALA A 114 -49.01 44.70 -18.15
CA ALA A 114 -48.32 45.98 -18.04
C ALA A 114 -46.88 45.92 -18.59
N ALA A 115 -46.12 44.86 -18.26
CA ALA A 115 -44.76 44.67 -18.78
C ALA A 115 -44.73 44.53 -20.31
N ARG A 116 -45.73 43.87 -20.90
CA ARG A 116 -45.84 43.74 -22.36
C ARG A 116 -46.23 45.06 -23.02
N ALA A 117 -47.16 45.82 -22.44
CA ALA A 117 -47.52 47.15 -22.93
C ALA A 117 -46.32 48.11 -22.90
N ALA A 118 -45.55 48.11 -21.80
CA ALA A 118 -44.32 48.89 -21.69
C ALA A 118 -43.26 48.46 -22.72
N ALA A 119 -43.09 47.16 -22.98
CA ALA A 119 -42.17 46.66 -24.00
C ALA A 119 -42.59 47.04 -25.43
N HIS A 120 -43.90 47.24 -25.67
CA HIS A 120 -44.43 47.73 -26.94
C HIS A 120 -44.44 49.27 -27.05
N GLY A 121 -43.87 49.98 -26.07
CA GLY A 121 -43.69 51.43 -26.11
C GLY A 121 -44.89 52.24 -25.61
N ASP A 122 -45.91 51.58 -25.06
CA ASP A 122 -47.16 52.22 -24.62
C ASP A 122 -47.05 52.66 -23.15
N ALA A 123 -45.97 53.36 -22.81
CA ALA A 123 -45.81 53.96 -21.49
C ALA A 123 -46.69 55.21 -21.42
N MET A 124 -47.78 55.15 -20.65
CA MET A 124 -48.63 56.31 -20.37
C MET A 124 -47.77 57.48 -19.84
N PRO A 125 -48.05 58.73 -20.25
CA PRO A 125 -47.35 59.89 -19.73
C PRO A 125 -47.65 60.02 -18.23
N LEU A 126 -46.62 60.40 -17.47
CA LEU A 126 -46.68 60.70 -16.04
C LEU A 126 -47.65 61.84 -15.74
#